data_AF-A0AAW0C3J6-F1
#
_entry.id   AF-A0AAW0C3J6-F1
#
_cell.length_a   1.000
_cell.length_b   1.000
_cell.length_c   1.000
_cell.angle_alpha   90.00
_cell.angle_beta   90.00
_cell.angle_gamma   90.00
#
_symmetry.space_group_name_H-M   'P 1'
#
loop_
_entity.id
_entity.type
_entity.pdbx_description
1 polymer ?
#
loop_
_entity_poly.entity_id
_entity_poly.type
_entity_poly.pdbx_seq_one_letter_code
_entity_poly.pdbx_strand_id
1 'polypeptide(L)'
;MKTQCAHFGKPGQPHSEESLAWLRQRILGKTVYCRLLQRDQYNRIIAHVSVKHRFLPWGSSLAVEMLREGMAGVYEQAGAQYGPGGKEEFLRIEAEAKAARRGMWKSGLSGETPAEYKRRYQEGKKAEKVEEEEQVPRKGLFSRLFGR
;
A
#
# COMPACT_ATOMS: atom_id res chain seq x y z
N MET A 1 -4.52 4.40 -1.67
CA MET A 1 -3.15 4.35 -1.10
C MET A 1 -3.02 3.18 -0.15
N LYS A 2 -1.82 2.64 0.00
CA LYS A 2 -1.53 1.54 0.95
C LYS A 2 -0.19 1.79 1.64
N THR A 3 -0.23 2.22 2.89
CA THR A 3 0.92 2.18 3.81
C THR A 3 0.75 0.94 4.70
N GLN A 4 1.80 0.12 4.85
CA GLN A 4 1.76 -1.08 5.67
C GLN A 4 2.59 -0.85 6.93
N CYS A 5 1.93 -0.57 8.05
CA CYS A 5 2.55 -0.60 9.36
C CYS A 5 2.87 -2.06 9.75
N ALA A 6 3.78 -2.26 10.70
CA ALA A 6 4.12 -3.59 11.21
C ALA A 6 2.85 -4.35 11.61
N HIS A 7 2.62 -5.52 11.01
CA HIS A 7 1.43 -6.31 11.27
C HIS A 7 1.73 -7.79 11.05
N PHE A 8 1.28 -8.64 11.99
CA PHE A 8 1.48 -10.10 11.98
C PHE A 8 2.96 -10.53 11.92
N GLY A 9 3.80 -10.03 12.83
CA GLY A 9 5.19 -10.49 12.96
C GLY A 9 6.14 -10.07 11.81
N LYS A 10 5.67 -9.24 10.87
CA LYS A 10 6.50 -8.67 9.81
C LYS A 10 6.96 -7.26 10.20
N PRO A 11 8.23 -6.90 9.92
CA PRO A 11 8.69 -5.53 10.13
C PRO A 11 7.82 -4.58 9.30
N GLY A 12 7.52 -3.40 9.85
CA GLY A 12 6.80 -2.38 9.11
C GLY A 12 7.61 -1.93 7.89
N GLN A 13 6.92 -1.40 6.89
CA GLN A 13 7.64 -0.72 5.81
C GLN A 13 8.42 0.48 6.39
N PRO A 14 9.64 0.78 5.89
CA PRO A 14 10.32 2.04 6.19
C PRO A 14 9.37 3.24 6.04
N HIS A 15 9.43 4.20 6.97
CA HIS A 15 8.57 5.39 7.06
C HIS A 15 7.08 5.16 7.35
N SER A 16 6.63 3.92 7.57
CA SER A 16 5.21 3.64 7.83
C SER A 16 4.68 4.31 9.10
N GLU A 17 5.49 4.44 10.15
CA GLU A 17 5.12 5.11 11.41
C GLU A 17 5.01 6.63 11.24
N GLU A 18 5.93 7.25 10.50
CA GLU A 18 5.92 8.68 10.20
C GLU A 18 4.67 9.06 9.39
N SER A 19 4.37 8.29 8.34
CA SER A 19 3.16 8.47 7.54
C SER A 19 1.88 8.33 8.37
N LEU A 20 1.86 7.39 9.32
CA LEU A 20 0.73 7.18 10.20
C LEU A 20 0.57 8.32 11.22
N ALA A 21 1.68 8.82 11.78
CA ALA A 21 1.68 9.97 12.67
C ALA A 21 1.18 11.22 11.96
N TRP A 22 1.66 11.49 10.74
CA TRP A 22 1.19 12.59 9.90
C TRP A 22 -0.31 12.48 9.63
N LEU A 23 -0.78 11.29 9.24
CA LEU A 23 -2.20 11.05 8.96
C LEU A 23 -3.06 11.31 10.20
N ARG A 24 -2.66 10.80 11.37
CA ARG A 24 -3.37 11.02 12.64
C ARG A 24 -3.49 12.50 12.97
N GLN A 25 -2.39 13.24 12.91
CA GLN A 25 -2.40 14.69 13.12
C GLN A 25 -3.32 15.40 12.13
N ARG A 26 -3.40 14.89 10.90
CA ARG A 26 -4.21 15.50 9.85
C ARG A 26 -5.70 15.27 10.03
N ILE A 27 -6.13 14.08 10.45
CA ILE A 27 -7.56 13.69 10.49
C ILE A 27 -8.20 13.80 11.87
N LEU A 28 -7.45 13.60 12.95
CA LEU A 28 -8.02 13.59 14.30
C LEU A 28 -8.58 14.98 14.65
N GLY A 29 -9.78 15.00 15.22
CA GLY A 29 -10.49 16.23 15.58
C GLY A 29 -11.06 17.03 14.41
N LYS A 30 -11.05 16.49 13.18
CA LYS A 30 -11.62 17.15 11.99
C LYS A 30 -12.77 16.35 11.38
N THR A 31 -13.69 17.07 10.74
CA THR A 31 -14.74 16.45 9.94
C THR A 31 -14.17 15.98 8.60
N VAL A 32 -14.33 14.68 8.32
CA VAL A 32 -13.94 14.06 7.07
C VAL A 32 -15.17 13.63 6.27
N TYR A 33 -15.13 13.82 4.96
CA TYR A 33 -16.14 13.35 4.02
C TYR A 33 -15.61 12.15 3.26
N CYS A 34 -16.33 11.03 3.32
CA CYS A 34 -15.96 9.80 2.64
C CYS A 34 -16.93 9.53 1.49
N ARG A 35 -16.48 9.71 0.25
CA ARG A 35 -17.23 9.31 -0.94
C ARG A 35 -16.92 7.85 -1.26
N LEU A 36 -17.91 6.98 -1.13
CA LEU A 36 -17.76 5.55 -1.39
C LEU A 36 -17.59 5.33 -2.90
N LEU A 37 -16.63 4.48 -3.28
CA LEU A 37 -16.32 4.16 -4.67
C LEU A 37 -16.69 2.72 -4.99
N GLN A 38 -16.14 1.75 -4.24
CA GLN A 38 -16.30 0.33 -4.52
C GLN A 38 -16.09 -0.51 -3.27
N ARG A 39 -16.59 -1.76 -3.27
CA ARG A 39 -16.14 -2.81 -2.36
C ARG A 39 -15.05 -3.66 -3.01
N ASP A 40 -14.03 -4.03 -2.25
CA ASP A 40 -13.00 -4.96 -2.70
C ASP A 40 -13.37 -6.43 -2.43
N GLN A 41 -12.55 -7.36 -2.93
CA GLN A 41 -12.72 -8.82 -2.74
C GLN A 41 -12.69 -9.28 -1.27
N TYR A 42 -12.26 -8.42 -0.35
CA TYR A 42 -12.21 -8.68 1.09
C TYR A 42 -13.34 -7.96 1.84
N ASN A 43 -14.40 -7.54 1.12
CA ASN A 43 -15.53 -6.77 1.65
C ASN A 43 -15.15 -5.43 2.31
N ARG A 44 -13.97 -4.88 2.01
CA ARG A 44 -13.55 -3.55 2.48
C ARG A 44 -14.06 -2.48 1.53
N ILE A 45 -14.44 -1.34 2.09
CA ILE A 45 -14.94 -0.21 1.33
C ILE A 45 -13.77 0.66 0.88
N ILE A 46 -13.67 0.88 -0.43
CA ILE A 46 -12.78 1.85 -1.05
C ILE A 46 -13.54 3.17 -1.10
N ALA A 47 -12.99 4.21 -0.48
CA ALA A 47 -13.57 5.54 -0.46
C ALA A 47 -12.55 6.62 -0.80
N HIS A 48 -13.00 7.67 -1.47
CA HIS A 48 -12.27 8.92 -1.59
C HIS A 48 -12.55 9.76 -0.34
N VAL A 49 -11.50 10.18 0.36
CA VAL A 49 -11.61 10.93 1.61
C VAL A 49 -11.20 12.38 1.38
N SER A 50 -12.06 13.32 1.79
CA SER A 50 -11.80 14.76 1.75
C SER A 50 -11.91 15.35 3.15
N VAL A 51 -10.97 16.22 3.53
CA VAL A 51 -10.97 16.89 4.84
C VAL A 51 -11.57 18.29 4.68
N LYS A 52 -12.55 18.63 5.53
CA LYS A 52 -13.12 19.98 5.54
C LYS A 52 -12.12 20.94 6.19
N HIS A 53 -11.79 22.01 5.48
CA HIS A 53 -11.03 23.11 6.06
C HIS A 53 -11.97 24.07 6.80
N ARG A 54 -11.53 24.58 7.96
CA ARG A 54 -12.28 25.59 8.72
C ARG A 54 -12.43 26.90 7.96
N PHE A 55 -11.45 27.24 7.11
CA PHE A 55 -11.33 28.54 6.46
C PHE A 55 -11.45 28.51 4.92
N LEU A 56 -11.48 27.33 4.31
CA LEU A 56 -11.64 27.20 2.85
C LEU A 56 -13.02 26.57 2.53
N PRO A 57 -13.75 27.11 1.54
CA PRO A 57 -15.06 26.59 1.17
C PRO A 57 -14.98 25.20 0.49
N TRP A 58 -13.84 24.87 -0.09
CA TRP A 58 -13.55 23.57 -0.69
C TRP A 58 -12.75 22.68 0.25
N GLY A 59 -13.18 21.42 0.37
CA GLY A 59 -12.43 20.38 1.07
C GLY A 59 -11.25 19.91 0.23
N SER A 60 -10.16 19.54 0.90
CA SER A 60 -8.96 19.04 0.25
C SER A 60 -8.97 17.51 0.25
N SER A 61 -8.52 16.90 -0.86
CA SER A 61 -8.41 15.45 -0.94
C SER A 61 -7.25 14.96 -0.08
N LEU A 62 -7.54 14.09 0.88
CA LEU A 62 -6.55 13.54 1.79
C LEU A 62 -5.48 12.74 1.04
N ALA A 63 -5.88 12.05 -0.03
CA ALA A 63 -4.97 11.27 -0.85
C ALA A 63 -3.92 12.14 -1.55
N VAL A 64 -4.37 13.27 -2.13
CA VAL A 64 -3.51 14.24 -2.81
C VAL A 64 -2.52 14.87 -1.83
N GLU A 65 -2.97 15.25 -0.63
CA GLU A 65 -2.08 15.82 0.38
C GLU A 65 -1.00 14.86 0.83
N MET A 66 -1.37 13.60 1.10
CA MET A 66 -0.40 12.58 1.50
C MET A 66 0.62 12.27 0.41
N LEU A 67 0.22 12.27 -0.87
CA LEU A 67 1.15 12.14 -1.99
C LEU A 67 2.11 13.34 -2.05
N ARG A 68 1.57 14.56 -1.91
CA ARG A 68 2.35 15.80 -1.96
C ARG A 68 3.40 15.91 -0.86
N GLU A 69 3.09 15.41 0.34
CA GLU A 69 3.99 15.34 1.49
C GLU A 69 4.94 14.12 1.44
N GLY A 70 4.79 13.24 0.45
CA GLY A 70 5.59 12.02 0.34
C GLY A 70 5.34 11.02 1.46
N MET A 71 4.12 11.00 2.01
CA MET A 71 3.70 10.07 3.06
C MET A 71 3.05 8.81 2.50
N ALA A 72 2.80 8.76 1.19
CA ALA A 72 2.31 7.57 0.49
C ALA A 72 2.77 7.54 -0.97
N GLY A 73 2.60 6.38 -1.60
CA GLY A 73 2.78 6.20 -3.04
C GLY A 73 1.47 5.86 -3.75
N VAL A 74 1.49 6.03 -5.07
CA VAL A 74 0.39 5.69 -5.98
C VAL A 74 0.24 4.18 -6.07
N TYR A 75 -1.01 3.70 -6.06
CA TYR A 75 -1.31 2.28 -6.19
C TYR A 75 -1.77 1.96 -7.61
N GLU A 76 -0.94 1.23 -8.35
CA GLU A 76 -1.14 1.02 -9.79
C GLU A 76 -1.73 -0.35 -10.17
N GLN A 77 -2.09 -1.20 -9.20
CA GLN A 77 -2.59 -2.54 -9.51
C GLN A 77 -4.01 -2.50 -10.10
N ALA A 78 -4.41 -3.58 -10.77
CA ALA A 78 -5.73 -3.73 -11.39
C ALA A 78 -6.87 -3.43 -10.40
N GLY A 79 -7.84 -2.61 -10.83
CA GLY A 79 -8.95 -2.13 -10.01
C GLY A 79 -8.63 -0.91 -9.13
N ALA A 80 -7.51 -0.24 -9.34
CA ALA A 80 -7.21 1.03 -8.68
C ALA A 80 -8.23 2.11 -9.08
N GLN A 81 -8.85 2.73 -8.07
CA GLN A 81 -9.75 3.86 -8.25
C GLN A 81 -9.04 5.15 -7.86
N TYR A 82 -9.05 6.12 -8.77
CA TYR A 82 -8.42 7.42 -8.59
C TYR A 82 -9.47 8.49 -8.32
N GLY A 83 -9.04 9.60 -7.71
CA GLY A 83 -9.91 10.75 -7.47
C GLY A 83 -10.29 11.50 -8.76
N PRO A 84 -11.05 12.60 -8.63
CA PRO A 84 -11.19 13.55 -9.72
C PRO A 84 -9.79 14.01 -10.15
N GLY A 85 -9.45 13.83 -11.44
CA GLY A 85 -8.11 14.08 -12.00
C GLY A 85 -7.37 12.83 -12.50
N GLY A 86 -7.88 11.63 -12.20
CA GLY A 86 -7.37 10.39 -12.79
C GLY A 86 -6.02 9.94 -12.25
N LYS A 87 -5.38 8.99 -12.97
CA LYS A 87 -4.10 8.39 -12.57
C LYS A 87 -2.95 9.37 -12.78
N GLU A 88 -3.02 10.15 -13.84
CA GLU A 88 -1.97 11.04 -14.33
C GLU A 88 -1.67 12.15 -13.32
N GLU A 89 -2.71 12.74 -12.71
CA GLU A 89 -2.51 13.76 -11.67
C GLU A 89 -1.81 13.17 -10.44
N PHE A 90 -2.21 11.97 -10.02
CA PHE A 90 -1.62 11.29 -8.87
C PHE A 90 -0.13 10.99 -9.11
N LEU A 91 0.20 10.52 -10.31
CA LEU A 91 1.59 10.27 -10.72
C LEU A 91 2.41 11.57 -10.79
N ARG A 92 1.83 12.66 -11.31
CA ARG A 92 2.50 13.97 -11.35
C ARG A 92 2.83 14.47 -9.94
N ILE A 93 1.88 14.41 -9.01
CA ILE A 93 2.08 14.84 -7.63
C ILE A 93 3.13 13.98 -6.94
N GLU A 94 3.13 12.66 -7.19
CA GLU A 94 4.16 11.78 -6.66
C GLU A 94 5.55 12.12 -7.22
N ALA A 95 5.65 12.42 -8.51
CA ALA A 95 6.90 12.85 -9.15
C ALA A 95 7.40 14.18 -8.55
N GLU A 96 6.51 15.14 -8.29
CA GLU A 96 6.84 16.38 -7.60
C GLU A 96 7.35 16.13 -6.17
N ALA A 97 6.71 15.24 -5.42
CA ALA A 97 7.14 14.89 -4.07
C ALA A 97 8.50 14.17 -4.05
N LYS A 98 8.77 13.32 -5.05
CA LYS A 98 10.06 12.67 -5.28
C LYS A 98 11.15 13.70 -5.60
N ALA A 99 10.88 14.62 -6.52
CA ALA A 99 11.81 15.69 -6.89
C ALA A 99 12.11 16.63 -5.70
N ALA A 100 11.08 16.93 -4.89
CA ALA A 100 11.21 17.74 -3.69
C ALA A 100 11.78 16.99 -2.46
N ARG A 101 12.09 15.68 -2.60
CA ARG A 101 12.60 14.82 -1.51
C ARG A 101 11.79 14.93 -0.22
N ARG A 102 10.46 14.87 -0.32
CA ARG A 102 9.56 14.98 0.85
C ARG A 102 9.25 13.63 1.49
N GLY A 103 9.00 13.62 2.80
CA GLY A 103 8.62 12.42 3.56
C GLY A 103 9.57 11.25 3.33
N MET A 104 9.03 10.15 2.80
CA MET A 104 9.80 8.92 2.50
C MET A 104 10.87 9.09 1.41
N TRP A 105 10.84 10.19 0.65
CA TRP A 105 11.80 10.49 -0.42
C TRP A 105 13.03 11.29 0.07
N LYS A 106 13.10 11.64 1.36
CA LYS A 106 14.18 12.46 1.96
C LYS A 106 15.57 11.81 1.86
N SER A 107 15.65 10.50 2.08
CA SER A 107 16.89 9.72 2.03
C SER A 107 17.32 9.33 0.60
N GLY A 108 16.63 9.84 -0.43
CA GLY A 108 16.85 9.50 -1.84
C GLY A 108 15.87 8.44 -2.37
N LEU A 109 16.02 8.08 -3.65
CA LEU A 109 15.23 7.03 -4.31
C LEU A 109 15.57 5.61 -3.82
N SER A 110 16.55 5.47 -2.91
CA SER A 110 17.00 4.19 -2.35
C SER A 110 16.09 3.65 -1.23
N GLY A 111 15.07 4.39 -0.82
CA GLY A 111 14.05 3.89 0.11
C GLY A 111 13.13 2.87 -0.56
N GLU A 112 12.98 1.69 0.03
CA GLU A 112 12.09 0.63 -0.48
C GLU A 112 10.64 1.14 -0.58
N THR A 113 10.11 1.21 -1.81
CA THR A 113 8.73 1.62 -2.05
C THR A 113 7.74 0.56 -1.56
N PRO A 114 6.45 0.90 -1.32
CA PRO A 114 5.48 -0.07 -0.82
C PRO A 114 5.26 -1.23 -1.80
N ALA A 115 5.44 -0.96 -3.09
CA ALA A 115 5.36 -1.94 -4.16
C ALA A 115 6.56 -2.90 -4.13
N GLU A 116 7.78 -2.38 -3.95
CA GLU A 116 9.00 -3.18 -3.84
C GLU A 116 9.00 -4.03 -2.58
N TYR A 117 8.62 -3.47 -1.43
CA TYR A 117 8.42 -4.23 -0.18
C TYR A 117 7.45 -5.40 -0.41
N LYS A 118 6.28 -5.13 -1.01
CA LYS A 118 5.30 -6.18 -1.29
C LYS A 118 5.84 -7.23 -2.25
N ARG A 119 6.60 -6.84 -3.27
CA ARG A 119 7.23 -7.76 -4.24
C ARG A 119 8.24 -8.68 -3.54
N ARG A 120 9.16 -8.13 -2.74
CA ARG A 120 10.16 -8.91 -1.97
C ARG A 120 9.52 -9.97 -1.08
N TYR A 121 8.47 -9.63 -0.34
CA TYR A 121 7.79 -10.60 0.52
C TYR A 121 6.87 -11.59 -0.23
N GLN A 122 6.41 -11.25 -1.43
CA GLN A 122 5.68 -12.19 -2.28
C GLN A 122 6.63 -13.19 -2.95
N GLU A 123 7.82 -12.74 -3.36
CA GLU A 123 8.88 -13.58 -3.92
C GLU A 123 9.47 -14.50 -2.86
N GLY A 124 9.75 -14.00 -1.64
CA GLY A 124 10.21 -14.84 -0.52
C GLY A 124 9.22 -15.94 -0.15
N LYS A 125 7.92 -15.64 -0.11
CA LYS A 125 6.87 -16.67 0.10
C LYS A 125 6.77 -17.68 -1.04
N LYS A 126 7.20 -17.30 -2.26
CA LYS A 126 7.18 -18.19 -3.41
C LYS A 126 8.42 -19.10 -3.39
N ALA A 127 9.57 -18.58 -2.97
CA ALA A 127 10.79 -19.35 -2.75
C ALA A 127 10.62 -20.38 -1.61
N GLU A 128 10.08 -19.97 -0.45
CA GLU A 128 9.80 -20.89 0.67
C GLU A 128 8.85 -22.02 0.27
N LYS A 129 7.83 -21.73 -0.56
CA LYS A 129 6.91 -22.74 -1.07
C LYS A 129 7.56 -23.70 -2.07
N VAL A 130 8.48 -23.21 -2.90
CA VAL A 130 9.23 -24.06 -3.84
C VAL A 130 10.18 -24.97 -3.07
N GLU A 131 10.83 -24.46 -2.02
CA GLU A 131 11.70 -25.25 -1.15
C GLU A 131 10.92 -26.27 -0.30
N GLU A 132 9.72 -25.94 0.19
CA GLU A 132 8.82 -26.92 0.84
C GLU A 132 8.33 -27.99 -0.15
N GLU A 133 7.94 -27.63 -1.37
CA GLU A 133 7.48 -28.61 -2.38
C GLU A 133 8.61 -29.52 -2.89
N GLU A 134 9.86 -29.04 -2.90
CA GLU A 134 11.03 -29.84 -3.26
C GLU A 134 11.49 -30.78 -2.11
N GLN A 135 11.28 -30.38 -0.86
CA GLN A 135 11.62 -31.18 0.33
C GLN A 135 10.55 -32.20 0.73
N VAL A 136 9.33 -32.17 0.19
CA VAL A 136 8.37 -33.26 0.39
C VAL A 136 8.82 -34.45 -0.47
N PRO A 137 9.35 -35.54 0.13
CA PRO A 137 9.68 -36.72 -0.65
C PRO A 137 8.39 -37.21 -1.30
N ARG A 138 8.40 -37.33 -2.63
CA ARG A 138 7.34 -37.99 -3.40
C ARG A 138 7.16 -39.39 -2.82
N LYS A 139 6.20 -39.56 -1.89
CA LYS A 139 5.83 -40.87 -1.37
C LYS A 139 5.46 -41.70 -2.59
N GLY A 140 6.32 -42.68 -2.85
CA GLY A 140 6.37 -43.40 -4.10
C GLY A 140 5.01 -43.99 -4.45
N LEU A 141 4.63 -43.81 -5.71
CA LEU A 141 3.51 -44.50 -6.36
C LEU A 141 3.76 -46.02 -6.52
N PHE A 142 4.68 -46.61 -5.75
CA PHE A 142 5.17 -47.99 -5.87
C PHE A 142 4.86 -48.84 -4.62
N SER A 143 3.61 -48.80 -4.12
CA SER A 143 3.17 -49.75 -3.08
C SER A 143 1.88 -50.51 -3.42
N ARG A 144 1.59 -50.71 -4.71
CA ARG A 144 0.43 -51.53 -5.15
C ARG A 144 0.79 -52.61 -6.17
N LEU A 145 1.89 -53.33 -5.97
CA LEU A 145 2.20 -54.52 -6.79
C LEU A 145 2.60 -55.79 -6.04
N PHE A 146 2.59 -55.83 -4.71
CA PHE A 146 2.79 -57.09 -3.99
C PHE A 146 1.85 -57.16 -2.78
N GLY A 147 0.79 -57.95 -2.90
CA GLY A 147 -0.21 -58.13 -1.85
C GLY A 147 -1.19 -59.25 -2.17
N ARG A 148 -0.66 -60.48 -2.19
CA ARG A 148 -1.30 -61.81 -2.15
C ARG A 148 -2.26 -62.21 -3.27
#